data_AF-A0A9Y2IGJ8-F1
#
_entry.id   AF-A0A9Y2IGJ8-F1
#
_cell.length_a   1.000
_cell.length_b   1.000
_cell.length_c   1.000
_cell.angle_alpha   90.00
_cell.angle_beta   90.00
_cell.angle_gamma   90.00
#
_symmetry.space_group_name_H-M   'P 1'
#
loop_
_entity.id
_entity.type
_entity.pdbx_description
1 polymer ?
#
loop_
_entity_poly.entity_id
_entity_poly.type
_entity_poly.pdbx_seq_one_letter_code
_entity_poly.pdbx_strand_id
1 'polypeptide(L)'
;MRESELEEFLSSFGWEAGRVRREADAIVVGLERVGFVCHEQAKNFLSECFGLKIDHPPALFIAGERISSWTHFDPSAVCTTRDADVARRCAGVAGTVLCPIGVDSFHVTVYSGSDGAFYAGFDSSVYQYGEDRNAMFSMMKDGIRPILLGEWTLE
;
A
#
# COMPACT_ATOMS: atom_id res chain seq x y z
N MET A 1 13.95 -5.28 6.63
CA MET A 1 15.21 -5.66 5.93
C MET A 1 16.18 -4.50 5.88
N ARG A 2 17.48 -4.74 5.61
CA ARG A 2 18.48 -3.66 5.42
C ARG A 2 18.23 -2.93 4.10
N GLU A 3 18.71 -1.70 3.96
CA GLU A 3 18.44 -0.88 2.75
C GLU A 3 18.95 -1.53 1.45
N SER A 4 20.18 -2.06 1.44
CA SER A 4 20.72 -2.74 0.25
C SER A 4 19.89 -3.97 -0.14
N GLU A 5 19.35 -4.69 0.86
CA GLU A 5 18.49 -5.84 0.62
C GLU A 5 17.12 -5.43 0.08
N LEU A 6 16.63 -4.26 0.51
CA LEU A 6 15.41 -3.67 -0.03
C LEU A 6 15.59 -3.27 -1.49
N GLU A 7 16.67 -2.56 -1.82
CA GLU A 7 16.97 -2.17 -3.19
C GLU A 7 17.08 -3.39 -4.11
N GLU A 8 17.79 -4.44 -3.68
CA GLU A 8 17.88 -5.71 -4.42
C GLU A 8 16.49 -6.36 -4.62
N PHE A 9 15.67 -6.40 -3.57
CA PHE A 9 14.32 -6.94 -3.63
C PHE A 9 13.45 -6.14 -4.61
N LEU A 10 13.36 -4.82 -4.48
CA LEU A 10 12.55 -3.97 -5.35
C LEU A 10 13.05 -4.02 -6.80
N SER A 11 14.37 -4.05 -7.01
CA SER A 11 14.96 -4.15 -8.35
C SER A 11 14.55 -5.43 -9.07
N SER A 12 14.35 -6.53 -8.35
CA SER A 12 13.83 -7.77 -8.93
C SER A 12 12.40 -7.64 -9.50
N PHE A 13 11.68 -6.57 -9.15
CA PHE A 13 10.36 -6.20 -9.67
C PHE A 13 10.39 -4.99 -10.63
N GLY A 14 11.58 -4.56 -11.07
CA GLY A 14 11.71 -3.45 -12.03
C GLY A 14 11.71 -2.06 -11.39
N TRP A 15 11.97 -1.96 -10.09
CA TRP A 15 12.35 -0.70 -9.47
C TRP A 15 13.78 -0.30 -9.86
N GLU A 16 14.04 0.99 -9.95
CA GLU A 16 15.34 1.55 -10.30
C GLU A 16 15.68 2.68 -9.34
N ALA A 17 16.85 2.59 -8.67
CA ALA A 17 17.28 3.60 -7.71
C ALA A 17 17.36 5.00 -8.36
N GLY A 18 16.77 6.00 -7.70
CA GLY A 18 16.76 7.40 -8.15
C GLY A 18 15.81 7.70 -9.31
N ARG A 19 15.05 6.71 -9.83
CA ARG A 19 14.03 6.95 -10.85
C ARG A 19 12.78 7.53 -10.22
N VAL A 20 12.46 8.78 -10.57
CA VAL A 20 11.22 9.45 -10.16
C VAL A 20 10.08 9.12 -11.12
N ARG A 21 8.96 8.63 -10.59
CA ARG A 21 7.73 8.32 -11.30
C ARG A 21 6.84 9.57 -11.40
N ARG A 22 7.07 10.41 -12.42
CA ARG A 22 6.33 11.69 -12.59
C ARG A 22 4.82 11.50 -12.77
N GLU A 23 4.40 10.33 -13.20
CA GLU A 23 3.00 9.94 -13.28
C GLU A 23 2.31 9.98 -11.91
N ALA A 24 3.08 9.86 -10.82
CA ALA A 24 2.58 10.00 -9.46
C ALA A 24 2.04 11.41 -9.15
N ASP A 25 2.52 12.46 -9.81
CA ASP A 25 2.02 13.83 -9.56
C ASP A 25 0.53 13.93 -9.96
N ALA A 26 0.17 13.32 -11.09
CA ALA A 26 -1.20 13.29 -11.56
C ALA A 26 -2.10 12.45 -10.62
N ILE A 27 -1.59 11.34 -10.09
CA ILE A 27 -2.37 10.50 -9.16
C ILE A 27 -2.62 11.23 -7.83
N VAL A 28 -1.60 11.92 -7.30
CA VAL A 28 -1.72 12.72 -6.06
C VAL A 28 -2.78 13.79 -6.23
N VAL A 29 -2.74 14.55 -7.33
CA VAL A 29 -3.78 15.56 -7.63
C VAL A 29 -5.17 14.92 -7.73
N GLY A 30 -5.28 13.73 -8.31
CA GLY A 30 -6.54 12.97 -8.36
C GLY A 30 -7.07 12.61 -6.96
N LEU A 31 -6.20 12.06 -6.11
CA LEU A 31 -6.53 11.68 -4.74
C LEU A 31 -6.98 12.89 -3.91
N GLU A 32 -6.26 14.01 -3.98
CA GLU A 32 -6.63 15.24 -3.27
C GLU A 32 -8.00 15.77 -3.73
N ARG A 33 -8.29 15.71 -5.04
CA ARG A 33 -9.59 16.14 -5.59
C ARG A 33 -10.78 15.33 -5.07
N VAL A 34 -10.59 14.04 -4.79
CA VAL A 34 -11.66 13.18 -4.25
C VAL A 34 -11.72 13.20 -2.73
N GLY A 35 -10.80 13.91 -2.06
CA GLY A 35 -10.86 14.20 -0.63
C GLY A 35 -9.88 13.42 0.24
N PHE A 36 -8.84 12.81 -0.33
CA PHE A 36 -7.72 12.27 0.44
C PHE A 36 -6.77 13.38 0.90
N VAL A 37 -6.09 13.14 2.03
CA VAL A 37 -4.97 13.98 2.48
C VAL A 37 -3.67 13.27 2.09
N CYS A 38 -3.06 13.71 0.99
CA CYS A 38 -1.76 13.20 0.54
C CYS A 38 -0.63 13.85 1.32
N HIS A 39 -0.21 13.23 2.43
CA HIS A 39 0.92 13.68 3.22
C HIS A 39 2.27 13.35 2.55
N GLU A 40 3.35 13.98 3.02
CA GLU A 40 4.67 13.90 2.38
C GLU A 40 5.22 12.46 2.28
N GLN A 41 4.95 11.61 3.26
CA GLN A 41 5.37 10.21 3.29
C GLN A 41 4.72 9.42 2.13
N ALA A 42 3.42 9.64 1.90
CA ALA A 42 2.71 9.01 0.78
C ALA A 42 3.19 9.54 -0.57
N LYS A 43 3.42 10.85 -0.69
CA LYS A 43 3.98 11.46 -1.92
C LYS A 43 5.36 10.92 -2.24
N ASN A 44 6.25 10.87 -1.25
CA ASN A 44 7.60 10.33 -1.43
C ASN A 44 7.54 8.86 -1.84
N PHE A 45 6.72 8.05 -1.16
CA PHE A 45 6.54 6.65 -1.52
C PHE A 45 6.04 6.49 -2.97
N LEU A 46 5.00 7.22 -3.38
CA LEU A 46 4.48 7.15 -4.73
C LEU A 46 5.50 7.63 -5.77
N SER A 47 6.29 8.65 -5.46
CA SER A 47 7.34 9.14 -6.36
C SER A 47 8.40 8.08 -6.69
N GLU A 48 8.64 7.13 -5.77
CA GLU A 48 9.63 6.06 -5.93
C GLU A 48 8.99 4.75 -6.44
N CYS A 49 7.81 4.40 -5.93
CA CYS A 49 7.21 3.07 -6.08
C CYS A 49 5.98 3.04 -7.00
N PHE A 50 5.50 4.18 -7.51
CA PHE A 50 4.30 4.19 -8.36
C PHE A 50 4.42 3.25 -9.57
N GLY A 51 3.39 2.43 -9.76
CA GLY A 51 3.29 1.42 -10.82
C GLY A 51 4.10 0.15 -10.56
N LEU A 52 4.82 0.05 -9.45
CA LEU A 52 5.54 -1.17 -9.09
C LEU A 52 4.52 -2.25 -8.68
N LYS A 53 4.64 -3.44 -9.26
CA LYS A 53 3.85 -4.62 -8.88
C LYS A 53 4.76 -5.67 -8.28
N ILE A 54 4.48 -6.06 -7.05
CA ILE A 54 5.24 -7.07 -6.31
C ILE A 54 4.38 -8.32 -6.20
N ASP A 55 4.81 -9.39 -6.86
CA ASP A 55 4.27 -10.73 -6.63
C ASP A 55 4.97 -11.33 -5.40
N HIS A 56 4.19 -11.74 -4.39
CA HIS A 56 4.73 -12.21 -3.12
C HIS A 56 4.04 -13.48 -2.61
N PRO A 57 4.67 -14.22 -1.68
CA PRO A 57 4.02 -15.34 -1.03
C PRO A 57 2.78 -14.90 -0.21
N PRO A 58 1.88 -15.85 0.15
CA PRO A 58 1.89 -17.25 -0.26
C PRO A 58 1.66 -17.39 -1.78
N ALA A 59 2.30 -18.40 -2.37
CA ALA A 59 2.07 -18.80 -3.75
C ALA A 59 1.62 -20.26 -3.77
N LEU A 60 0.59 -20.56 -4.56
CA LEU A 60 0.01 -21.88 -4.72
C LEU A 60 0.22 -22.36 -6.16
N PHE A 61 0.34 -23.67 -6.35
CA PHE A 61 0.28 -24.27 -7.69
C PHE A 61 -1.12 -24.82 -7.91
N ILE A 62 -1.88 -24.21 -8.83
CA ILE A 62 -3.24 -24.62 -9.18
C ILE A 62 -3.23 -24.95 -10.67
N ALA A 63 -3.65 -26.18 -11.03
CA ALA A 63 -3.68 -26.66 -12.41
C ALA A 63 -2.34 -26.49 -13.19
N GLY A 64 -1.20 -26.55 -12.51
CA GLY A 64 0.13 -26.37 -13.12
C GLY A 64 0.60 -24.91 -13.22
N GLU A 65 -0.23 -23.95 -12.83
CA GLU A 65 0.11 -22.53 -12.79
C GLU A 65 0.46 -22.09 -11.38
N ARG A 66 1.53 -21.30 -11.24
CA ARG A 66 1.89 -20.67 -9.96
C ARG A 66 1.08 -19.39 -9.80
N ILE A 67 0.22 -19.37 -8.79
CA ILE A 67 -0.61 -18.23 -8.42
C ILE A 67 -0.04 -17.64 -7.12
N SER A 68 0.48 -16.42 -7.18
CA SER A 68 0.94 -15.65 -6.01
C SER A 68 -0.06 -14.57 -5.61
N SER A 69 0.03 -14.13 -4.35
CA SER A 69 -0.53 -12.84 -3.96
C SER A 69 0.28 -11.72 -4.64
N TRP A 70 -0.31 -10.53 -4.78
CA TRP A 70 0.37 -9.42 -5.41
C TRP A 70 -0.07 -8.08 -4.83
N THR A 71 0.87 -7.17 -4.63
CA THR A 71 0.58 -5.77 -4.31
C THR A 71 0.98 -4.90 -5.48
N HIS A 72 0.07 -4.04 -5.95
CA HIS A 72 0.32 -3.06 -7.00
C HIS A 72 0.23 -1.65 -6.43
N PHE A 73 1.34 -0.91 -6.49
CA PHE A 73 1.44 0.45 -5.98
C PHE A 73 0.92 1.47 -6.99
N ASP A 74 -0.38 1.36 -7.26
CA ASP A 74 -1.15 2.30 -8.06
C ASP A 74 -2.53 2.46 -7.40
N PRO A 75 -2.80 3.61 -6.74
CA PRO A 75 -4.06 3.83 -6.04
C PRO A 75 -5.21 4.28 -6.97
N SER A 76 -5.05 4.27 -8.30
CA SER A 76 -6.10 4.69 -9.24
C SER A 76 -7.40 3.90 -9.11
N ALA A 77 -7.33 2.64 -8.69
CA ALA A 77 -8.49 1.79 -8.43
C ALA A 77 -9.33 2.23 -7.20
N VAL A 78 -8.77 3.06 -6.32
CA VAL A 78 -9.36 3.50 -5.04
C VAL A 78 -9.35 5.03 -4.93
N CYS A 79 -9.63 5.70 -6.06
CA CYS A 79 -9.59 7.14 -6.20
C CYS A 79 -11.01 7.71 -6.39
N THR A 80 -11.88 7.51 -5.40
CA THR A 80 -13.23 8.09 -5.37
C THR A 80 -13.54 8.74 -4.01
N THR A 81 -14.58 9.57 -3.96
CA THR A 81 -15.04 10.19 -2.69
C THR A 81 -15.47 9.13 -1.67
N ARG A 82 -16.05 8.01 -2.13
CA ARG A 82 -16.41 6.89 -1.26
C ARG A 82 -15.17 6.25 -0.63
N ASP A 83 -14.10 6.07 -1.41
CA ASP A 83 -12.86 5.51 -0.89
C ASP A 83 -12.21 6.44 0.14
N ALA A 84 -12.30 7.76 -0.09
CA ALA A 84 -11.85 8.76 0.88
C ALA A 84 -12.65 8.71 2.19
N ASP A 85 -13.97 8.48 2.12
CA ASP A 85 -14.80 8.25 3.32
C ASP A 85 -14.39 6.98 4.08
N VAL A 86 -14.14 5.88 3.37
CA VAL A 86 -13.67 4.62 3.97
C VAL A 86 -12.30 4.83 4.62
N ALA A 87 -11.37 5.48 3.93
CA ALA A 87 -10.04 5.76 4.48
C ALA A 87 -10.09 6.64 5.74
N ARG A 88 -11.03 7.59 5.84
CA ARG A 88 -11.25 8.36 7.08
C ARG A 88 -11.71 7.48 8.24
N ARG A 89 -12.54 6.46 7.99
CA ARG A 89 -12.93 5.49 9.03
C ARG A 89 -11.76 4.60 9.42
N CYS A 90 -11.00 4.12 8.44
CA CYS A 90 -9.78 3.37 8.69
C CYS A 90 -8.77 4.18 9.51
N ALA A 91 -8.62 5.47 9.21
CA ALA A 91 -7.76 6.40 9.94
C ALA A 91 -8.17 6.53 11.42
N GLY A 92 -9.47 6.49 11.73
CA GLY A 92 -9.97 6.47 13.10
C GLY A 92 -9.49 5.26 13.90
N VAL A 93 -9.43 4.08 13.27
CA VAL A 93 -8.90 2.85 13.89
C VAL A 93 -7.37 2.87 13.97
N ALA A 94 -6.71 3.34 12.91
CA ALA A 94 -5.25 3.40 12.83
C ALA A 94 -4.64 4.48 13.74
N GLY A 95 -5.43 5.49 14.14
CA GLY A 95 -4.96 6.62 14.96
C GLY A 95 -4.09 7.61 14.19
N THR A 96 -4.07 7.55 12.86
CA THR A 96 -3.23 8.38 11.97
C THR A 96 -3.96 8.67 10.66
N VAL A 97 -3.57 9.74 9.97
CA VAL A 97 -4.12 10.05 8.64
C VAL A 97 -3.59 9.03 7.63
N LEU A 98 -4.49 8.48 6.81
CA LEU A 98 -4.16 7.45 5.81
C LEU A 98 -4.32 8.00 4.39
N CYS A 99 -3.33 7.76 3.55
CA CYS A 99 -3.36 8.01 2.11
C CYS A 99 -3.17 6.69 1.35
N PRO A 100 -4.03 6.35 0.38
CA PRO A 100 -3.88 5.13 -0.39
C PRO A 100 -2.64 5.22 -1.28
N ILE A 101 -1.89 4.13 -1.35
CA ILE A 101 -0.68 4.01 -2.16
C ILE A 101 -0.73 2.84 -3.15
N GLY A 102 -1.77 2.01 -3.05
CA GLY A 102 -1.94 0.86 -3.92
C GLY A 102 -3.04 -0.06 -3.45
N VAL A 103 -3.11 -1.21 -4.12
CA VAL A 103 -4.05 -2.29 -3.80
C VAL A 103 -3.30 -3.62 -3.78
N ASP A 104 -3.69 -4.50 -2.89
CA ASP A 104 -3.28 -5.90 -2.90
C ASP A 104 -4.37 -6.76 -3.56
N SER A 105 -3.95 -7.93 -4.00
CA SER A 105 -4.83 -9.04 -4.33
C SER A 105 -5.93 -9.18 -3.27
N PHE A 106 -7.15 -9.56 -3.67
CA PHE A 106 -8.31 -9.69 -2.77
C PHE A 106 -8.94 -8.37 -2.26
N HIS A 107 -8.89 -7.28 -3.04
CA HIS A 107 -9.60 -6.03 -2.75
C HIS A 107 -9.14 -5.30 -1.48
N VAL A 108 -7.90 -5.53 -1.06
CA VAL A 108 -7.29 -4.80 0.06
C VAL A 108 -6.74 -3.48 -0.46
N THR A 109 -7.06 -2.38 0.21
CA THR A 109 -6.40 -1.09 -0.04
C THR A 109 -5.18 -0.96 0.85
N VAL A 110 -4.03 -0.62 0.26
CA VAL A 110 -2.79 -0.36 0.99
C VAL A 110 -2.64 1.13 1.21
N TYR A 111 -2.33 1.53 2.43
CA TYR A 111 -2.21 2.93 2.85
C TYR A 111 -0.80 3.22 3.38
N SER A 112 -0.33 4.43 3.12
CA SER A 112 0.72 5.07 3.91
C SER A 112 0.04 5.88 5.02
N GLY A 113 0.57 5.79 6.24
CA GLY A 113 0.19 6.62 7.37
C GLY A 113 1.07 7.85 7.48
N SER A 114 0.51 8.96 7.98
CA SER A 114 1.26 10.20 8.22
C SER A 114 2.34 10.09 9.30
N ASP A 115 2.31 9.02 10.08
CA ASP A 115 3.28 8.62 11.10
C ASP A 115 4.46 7.80 10.55
N GLY A 116 4.44 7.47 9.25
CA GLY A 116 5.48 6.70 8.59
C GLY A 116 5.23 5.19 8.54
N ALA A 117 4.20 4.70 9.25
CA ALA A 117 3.77 3.32 9.18
C ALA A 117 2.92 3.05 7.94
N PHE A 118 2.71 1.76 7.64
CA PHE A 118 1.92 1.29 6.51
C PHE A 118 0.77 0.45 7.02
N TYR A 119 -0.38 0.58 6.34
CA TYR A 119 -1.64 -0.01 6.78
C TYR A 119 -2.35 -0.67 5.61
N ALA A 120 -3.31 -1.54 5.94
CA ALA A 120 -4.19 -2.16 4.98
C ALA A 120 -5.65 -2.07 5.46
N GLY A 121 -6.58 -1.86 4.54
CA GLY A 121 -8.01 -1.87 4.81
C GLY A 121 -8.73 -2.87 3.92
N PHE A 122 -9.63 -3.64 4.52
CA PHE A 122 -10.49 -4.60 3.83
C PHE A 122 -11.85 -4.62 4.52
N ASP A 123 -12.92 -4.28 3.80
CA ASP A 123 -14.24 -4.03 4.37
C ASP A 123 -14.15 -3.07 5.58
N SER A 124 -14.60 -3.51 6.76
CA SER A 124 -14.50 -2.75 8.02
C SER A 124 -13.18 -2.94 8.75
N SER A 125 -12.38 -3.94 8.37
CA SER A 125 -11.17 -4.33 9.09
C SER A 125 -9.97 -3.49 8.67
N VAL A 126 -9.16 -3.13 9.66
CA VAL A 126 -7.96 -2.31 9.52
C VAL A 126 -6.77 -3.06 10.08
N TYR A 127 -5.68 -3.05 9.35
CA TYR A 127 -4.48 -3.81 9.67
C TYR A 127 -3.23 -2.93 9.60
N GLN A 128 -2.23 -3.26 10.38
CA GLN A 128 -0.87 -2.75 10.24
C GLN A 128 -0.09 -3.64 9.28
N TYR A 129 0.47 -3.03 8.23
CA TYR A 129 1.25 -3.71 7.19
C TYR A 129 2.75 -3.44 7.31
N GLY A 130 3.18 -2.63 8.28
CA GLY A 130 4.59 -2.41 8.59
C GLY A 130 4.75 -1.15 9.42
N GLU A 131 5.72 -1.12 10.33
CA GLU A 131 6.05 0.09 11.11
C GLU A 131 6.77 1.14 10.25
N ASP A 132 7.38 0.71 9.15
CA ASP A 132 8.01 1.55 8.14
C ASP A 132 8.02 0.85 6.76
N ARG A 133 8.62 1.52 5.76
CA ARG A 133 8.73 1.02 4.39
C ARG A 133 9.46 -0.32 4.32
N ASN A 134 10.56 -0.45 5.05
CA ASN A 134 11.42 -1.63 5.02
C ASN A 134 10.76 -2.83 5.73
N ALA A 135 9.97 -2.57 6.77
CA ALA A 135 9.15 -3.56 7.46
C ALA A 135 8.01 -4.06 6.55
N MET A 136 7.32 -3.16 5.84
CA MET A 136 6.25 -3.54 4.92
C MET A 136 6.75 -4.46 3.80
N PHE A 137 7.84 -4.09 3.13
CA PHE A 137 8.41 -4.95 2.11
C PHE A 137 8.99 -6.24 2.69
N SER A 138 9.46 -6.24 3.95
CA SER A 138 9.89 -7.48 4.62
C SER A 138 8.72 -8.43 4.81
N MET A 139 7.58 -7.92 5.30
CA MET A 139 6.37 -8.72 5.44
C MET A 139 5.90 -9.28 4.09
N MET A 140 5.90 -8.47 3.02
CA MET A 140 5.60 -8.94 1.67
C MET A 140 6.56 -10.05 1.23
N LYS A 141 7.87 -9.80 1.28
CA LYS A 141 8.92 -10.77 0.89
C LYS A 141 8.74 -12.12 1.59
N ASP A 142 8.43 -12.09 2.87
CA ASP A 142 8.30 -13.29 3.71
C ASP A 142 6.88 -13.91 3.66
N GLY A 143 5.94 -13.29 2.96
CA GLY A 143 4.54 -13.75 2.87
C GLY A 143 3.75 -13.60 4.16
N ILE A 144 4.20 -12.71 5.05
CA ILE A 144 3.55 -12.43 6.33
C ILE A 144 2.36 -11.50 6.07
N ARG A 145 1.20 -11.89 6.62
CA ARG A 145 -0.03 -11.10 6.50
C ARG A 145 0.00 -9.86 7.41
N PRO A 146 -0.66 -8.75 7.02
CA PRO A 146 -0.89 -7.61 7.90
C PRO A 146 -1.53 -8.01 9.23
N ILE A 147 -1.19 -7.30 10.31
CA ILE A 147 -1.66 -7.58 11.68
C ILE A 147 -2.95 -6.79 11.94
N LEU A 148 -4.02 -7.46 12.38
CA LEU A 148 -5.29 -6.80 12.66
C LEU A 148 -5.14 -5.78 13.79
N LEU A 149 -5.55 -4.53 13.53
CA LEU A 149 -5.63 -3.46 14.52
C LEU A 149 -7.04 -3.36 15.12
N GLY A 150 -8.06 -3.55 14.28
CA GLY A 150 -9.45 -3.49 14.70
C GLY A 150 -10.41 -3.30 13.53
N GLU A 151 -11.63 -2.93 13.84
CA GLU A 151 -12.69 -2.69 12.87
C GLU A 151 -13.37 -1.35 13.17
N TRP A 152 -13.77 -0.63 12.12
CA TRP A 152 -14.67 0.51 12.25
C TRP A 152 -16.12 0.06 12.11
N THR A 153 -17.05 0.82 12.69
CA THR A 153 -18.49 0.56 12.60
C THR A 153 -19.20 1.70 11.88
N LEU A 154 -20.36 1.40 11.29
CA LEU A 154 -21.27 2.45 10.80
C LEU A 154 -22.05 2.95 12.01
N GLU A 155 -21.79 4.19 12.43
CA GLU A 155 -22.68 4.90 13.35
C GLU A 155 -24.02 5.26 12.68
#